data_AF-A0A9E6P496-F1
#
_entry.id   AF-A0A9E6P496-F1
#
_cell.length_a   1.000
_cell.length_b   1.000
_cell.length_c   1.000
_cell.angle_alpha   90.00
_cell.angle_beta   90.00
_cell.angle_gamma   90.00
#
_symmetry.space_group_name_H-M   'P 1'
#
loop_
_entity.id
_entity.type
_entity.pdbx_description
1 polymer ?
#
loop_
_entity_poly.entity_id
_entity_poly.type
_entity_poly.pdbx_seq_one_letter_code
_entity_poly.pdbx_strand_id
1 'polypeptide(L)'
;MNQALLHEIAKRNGFIVALFSDHPDFFSSWSLRVTKSNTTYMIDNDGRNGWLILHKETSPNKYQELDKKTSHTMNNNEKANICEIWLQTISS
;
A
#
# COMPACT_ATOMS: atom_id res chain seq x y z
N MET A 1 9.33 -0.33 -7.58
CA MET A 1 8.09 0.49 -7.56
C MET A 1 8.45 1.98 -7.65
N ASN A 2 7.61 2.87 -8.17
CA ASN A 2 7.89 4.32 -8.12
C ASN A 2 7.46 4.89 -6.75
N GLN A 3 8.42 5.08 -5.84
CA GLN A 3 8.17 5.60 -4.50
C GLN A 3 7.57 7.02 -4.54
N ALA A 4 8.09 7.91 -5.40
CA ALA A 4 7.62 9.29 -5.46
C ALA A 4 6.13 9.38 -5.82
N LEU A 5 5.69 8.54 -6.76
CA LEU A 5 4.28 8.43 -7.14
C LEU A 5 3.40 7.96 -5.97
N LEU A 6 3.82 6.96 -5.20
CA LEU A 6 3.06 6.50 -4.03
C LEU A 6 2.97 7.56 -2.94
N HIS A 7 4.04 8.32 -2.72
CA HIS A 7 4.03 9.44 -1.78
C HIS A 7 3.07 10.55 -2.22
N GLU A 8 3.06 10.89 -3.51
CA GLU A 8 2.11 11.84 -4.08
C GLU A 8 0.68 11.37 -3.93
N ILE A 9 0.40 10.09 -4.25
CA ILE A 9 -0.90 9.44 -4.09
C ILE A 9 -1.38 9.52 -2.64
N ALA A 10 -0.52 9.17 -1.68
CA ALA A 10 -0.87 9.25 -0.26
C ALA A 10 -1.19 10.70 0.15
N LYS A 11 -0.31 11.64 -0.20
CA LYS A 11 -0.44 13.06 0.15
C LYS A 11 -1.73 13.68 -0.39
N ARG A 12 -2.05 13.46 -1.67
CA ARG A 12 -3.27 14.04 -2.30
C ARG A 12 -4.56 13.46 -1.72
N ASN A 13 -4.53 12.25 -1.16
CA ASN A 13 -5.65 11.63 -0.46
C ASN A 13 -5.70 11.98 1.04
N GLY A 14 -4.83 12.88 1.50
CA GLY A 14 -4.81 13.36 2.89
C GLY A 14 -4.17 12.38 3.88
N PHE A 15 -3.34 11.45 3.40
CA PHE A 15 -2.54 10.58 4.26
C PHE A 15 -1.13 11.12 4.45
N ILE A 16 -0.56 10.81 5.60
CA ILE A 16 0.86 10.98 5.89
C ILE A 16 1.55 9.63 5.65
N VAL A 17 2.61 9.60 4.85
CA VAL A 17 3.45 8.41 4.71
C VAL A 17 4.30 8.27 5.96
N ALA A 18 4.08 7.22 6.73
CA ALA A 18 4.85 6.93 7.94
C ALA A 18 6.13 6.16 7.60
N LEU A 19 6.05 5.21 6.67
CA LEU A 19 7.19 4.39 6.23
C LEU A 19 6.94 3.88 4.83
N PHE A 20 7.99 3.86 4.01
CA PHE A 20 8.07 3.08 2.79
C PHE A 20 9.27 2.16 2.88
N SER A 21 9.05 0.86 2.66
CA SER A 21 10.10 -0.16 2.68
C SER A 21 10.17 -0.81 1.31
N ASP A 22 11.30 -0.67 0.63
CA ASP A 22 11.55 -1.32 -0.66
C ASP A 22 12.52 -2.49 -0.47
N HIS A 23 12.19 -3.64 -1.04
CA HIS A 23 12.99 -4.86 -0.99
C HIS A 23 13.21 -5.40 -2.41
N PRO A 24 13.99 -4.68 -3.26
CA PRO A 24 14.19 -5.04 -4.66
C PRO A 24 14.76 -6.46 -4.83
N ASP A 25 15.66 -6.86 -3.92
CA ASP A 25 16.30 -8.18 -3.91
C ASP A 25 15.37 -9.31 -3.44
N PHE A 26 14.21 -8.97 -2.87
CA PHE A 26 13.22 -9.93 -2.37
C PHE A 26 11.99 -9.94 -3.28
N PHE A 27 12.17 -10.45 -4.50
CA PHE A 27 11.13 -10.52 -5.54
C PHE A 27 10.51 -9.16 -5.90
N SER A 28 11.26 -8.05 -5.72
CA SER A 28 10.73 -6.69 -5.88
C SER A 28 9.52 -6.38 -4.99
N SER A 29 9.45 -6.99 -3.81
CA SER A 29 8.44 -6.70 -2.79
C SER A 29 8.66 -5.33 -2.16
N TRP A 30 7.57 -4.71 -1.70
CA TRP A 30 7.62 -3.42 -1.02
C TRP A 30 6.38 -3.24 -0.14
N SER A 31 6.48 -2.37 0.86
CA SER A 31 5.33 -1.98 1.66
C SER A 31 5.27 -0.46 1.86
N LEU A 32 4.04 0.04 1.95
CA LEU A 32 3.73 1.44 2.20
C LEU A 32 2.84 1.53 3.45
N ARG A 33 3.33 2.19 4.50
CA ARG A 33 2.56 2.50 5.70
C ARG A 33 2.12 3.96 5.67
N VAL A 34 0.82 4.17 5.82
CA VAL A 34 0.19 5.50 5.79
C VAL A 34 -0.73 5.71 6.98
N THR A 35 -0.87 6.95 7.42
CA THR A 35 -1.71 7.31 8.57
C THR A 35 -2.63 8.48 8.22
N LYS A 36 -3.90 8.39 8.64
CA LYS A 36 -4.91 9.45 8.54
C LYS A 36 -5.86 9.37 9.73
N SER A 37 -6.14 10.51 10.37
CA SER A 37 -7.07 10.62 11.50
C SER A 37 -6.87 9.54 12.58
N ASN A 38 -5.63 9.34 13.02
CA ASN A 38 -5.19 8.32 13.99
C ASN A 38 -5.38 6.85 13.56
N THR A 39 -5.76 6.58 12.32
CA THR A 39 -5.81 5.22 11.77
C THR A 39 -4.63 4.99 10.85
N THR A 40 -3.92 3.89 11.07
CA THR A 40 -2.80 3.46 10.22
C THR A 40 -3.26 2.34 9.30
N TYR A 41 -2.81 2.42 8.05
CA TYR A 41 -3.01 1.40 7.03
C TYR A 41 -1.66 0.99 6.45
N MET A 42 -1.60 -0.23 5.92
CA MET A 42 -0.43 -0.75 5.23
C MET A 42 -0.87 -1.35 3.90
N ILE A 43 -0.18 -0.98 2.84
CA ILE A 43 -0.29 -1.64 1.55
C ILE A 43 0.98 -2.47 1.36
N ASP A 44 0.83 -3.77 1.21
CA ASP A 44 1.94 -4.70 1.01
C ASP A 44 1.91 -5.29 -0.39
N ASN A 45 3.03 -5.24 -1.09
CA ASN A 45 3.24 -5.90 -2.36
C ASN A 45 4.18 -7.09 -2.14
N ASP A 46 3.61 -8.29 -2.19
CA ASP A 46 4.36 -9.53 -2.27
C ASP A 46 4.63 -9.84 -3.75
N GLY A 47 5.83 -9.49 -4.20
CA GLY A 47 6.25 -9.71 -5.58
C GLY A 47 6.50 -11.18 -5.92
N ARG A 48 6.62 -12.08 -4.94
CA ARG A 48 6.78 -13.52 -5.17
C ARG A 48 5.47 -14.15 -5.64
N ASN A 49 4.39 -13.83 -4.94
CA ASN A 49 3.06 -14.40 -5.22
C ASN A 49 2.20 -13.48 -6.12
N GLY A 50 2.72 -12.31 -6.49
CA GLY A 50 2.00 -11.29 -7.24
C GLY A 50 0.79 -10.75 -6.47
N TRP A 51 0.93 -10.59 -5.15
CA TRP A 51 -0.14 -10.08 -4.30
C TRP A 51 0.07 -8.61 -4.00
N LEU A 52 -1.03 -7.87 -3.99
CA LEU A 52 -1.11 -6.54 -3.42
C LEU A 52 -2.21 -6.58 -2.36
N ILE A 53 -1.90 -6.23 -1.12
CA ILE A 53 -2.79 -6.42 0.03
C ILE A 53 -2.94 -5.10 0.78
N LEU A 54 -4.17 -4.73 1.10
CA LEU A 54 -4.49 -3.60 1.96
C LEU A 54 -4.80 -4.11 3.36
N HIS A 55 -4.16 -3.52 4.35
CA HIS A 55 -4.39 -3.78 5.77
C HIS A 55 -4.76 -2.51 6.53
N LYS A 56 -5.54 -2.69 7.60
CA LYS A 56 -5.76 -1.69 8.65
C LYS A 56 -5.08 -2.15 9.95
N GLU A 57 -4.35 -1.26 10.60
CA GLU A 57 -3.82 -1.50 11.94
C GLU A 57 -4.96 -1.37 12.95
N THR A 58 -5.26 -2.45 13.69
CA THR A 58 -6.34 -2.49 14.70
C THR A 58 -5.81 -2.29 16.12
N SER A 59 -4.52 -2.58 16.33
CA SER A 59 -3.74 -2.28 17.53
C SER A 59 -2.25 -2.33 17.13
N PRO A 60 -1.31 -1.84 17.96
CA PRO A 60 0.09 -1.77 17.57
C PRO A 60 0.62 -3.10 17.02
N ASN A 61 1.08 -3.09 15.77
CA ASN A 61 1.58 -4.26 15.04
C ASN A 61 0.56 -5.39 14.80
N LYS A 62 -0.74 -5.15 14.98
CA LYS A 62 -1.79 -6.10 14.56
C LYS A 62 -2.56 -5.52 13.38
N TYR A 63 -2.54 -6.26 12.28
CA TYR A 63 -3.13 -5.86 11.01
C TYR A 63 -4.31 -6.76 10.66
N GLN A 64 -5.41 -6.12 10.27
CA GLN A 64 -6.55 -6.77 9.63
C GLN A 64 -6.45 -6.56 8.12
N GLU A 65 -6.48 -7.63 7.33
CA GLU A 65 -6.62 -7.54 5.87
C GLU A 65 -8.01 -6.98 5.52
N LEU A 66 -8.04 -5.96 4.66
CA LEU A 66 -9.26 -5.31 4.17
C LEU A 66 -9.58 -5.73 2.73
N ASP A 67 -8.57 -5.82 1.88
CA ASP A 67 -8.72 -6.21 0.47
C ASP A 67 -7.39 -6.80 -0.03
N LYS A 68 -7.46 -7.62 -1.08
CA LYS A 68 -6.33 -8.28 -1.73
C LYS A 68 -6.57 -8.39 -3.22
N LYS A 69 -5.60 -7.95 -4.02
CA LYS A 69 -5.53 -8.21 -5.45
C LYS A 69 -4.43 -9.22 -5.74
N THR A 70 -4.71 -10.16 -6.63
CA THR A 70 -3.76 -11.21 -7.03
C THR A 70 -3.57 -11.15 -8.54
N SER A 71 -2.35 -10.84 -8.97
CA SER A 71 -1.95 -10.88 -10.38
C SER A 71 -0.43 -10.81 -10.50
N HIS A 72 0.15 -11.82 -11.15
CA HIS A 72 1.58 -11.86 -11.46
C HIS A 72 1.98 -10.92 -12.60
N THR A 73 1.00 -10.41 -13.36
CA THR A 73 1.24 -9.53 -14.51
C THR A 73 1.01 -8.06 -14.21
N MET A 74 0.60 -7.72 -12.98
CA MET A 74 0.29 -6.35 -12.58
C MET A 74 1.55 -5.48 -12.68
N ASN A 75 1.53 -4.48 -13.55
CA ASN A 75 2.63 -3.53 -13.70
C ASN A 75 2.60 -2.44 -12.61
N ASN A 76 3.63 -1.60 -12.54
CA ASN A 76 3.75 -0.59 -11.49
C ASN A 76 2.65 0.49 -11.55
N ASN A 77 2.14 0.82 -12.73
CA ASN A 77 1.06 1.81 -12.89
C ASN A 77 -0.28 1.24 -12.40
N GLU A 78 -0.55 -0.03 -12.69
CA GLU A 78 -1.74 -0.74 -12.19
C GLU A 78 -1.70 -0.85 -10.67
N LYS A 79 -0.55 -1.21 -10.08
CA LYS A 79 -0.33 -1.21 -8.63
C LYS A 79 -0.62 0.16 -8.02
N ALA A 80 -0.07 1.23 -8.61
CA ALA A 80 -0.30 2.60 -8.15
C ALA A 80 -1.77 3.02 -8.21
N ASN A 81 -2.46 2.69 -9.31
CA ASN A 81 -3.88 2.97 -9.47
C ASN A 81 -4.73 2.24 -8.42
N ILE A 82 -4.43 0.97 -8.13
CA ILE A 82 -5.11 0.23 -7.06
C ILE A 82 -4.85 0.88 -5.69
N CYS A 83 -3.61 1.28 -5.41
CA CYS A 83 -3.28 2.00 -4.18
C CYS A 83 -4.11 3.28 -4.06
N GLU A 84 -4.21 4.06 -5.14
CA GLU A 84 -5.04 5.27 -5.16
C GLU A 84 -6.51 4.99 -4.88
N ILE A 85 -7.11 4.01 -5.57
CA ILE A 85 -8.52 3.63 -5.39
C ILE A 85 -8.78 3.22 -3.93
N TRP A 86 -7.87 2.45 -3.33
CA TRP A 86 -7.99 2.07 -1.93
C TRP A 86 -7.91 3.27 -1.00
N LEU A 87 -6.93 4.16 -1.18
CA LEU A 87 -6.78 5.35 -0.35
C LEU A 87 -7.98 6.30 -0.49
N GLN A 88 -8.59 6.42 -1.67
CA GLN A 88 -9.83 7.18 -1.88
C GLN A 88 -11.01 6.53 -1.16
N THR A 89 -11.17 5.21 -1.30
CA THR A 89 -12.28 4.45 -0.71
C THR A 89 -12.25 4.52 0.81
N ILE A 90 -11.10 4.31 1.44
CA ILE A 90 -10.99 4.33 2.91
C ILE A 90 -10.92 5.75 3.50
N SER A 91 -10.83 6.77 2.64
CA SER A 91 -10.90 8.18 3.03
C SER A 91 -12.30 8.77 3.07
N SER A 92 -13.25 8.06 2.46
CA SER A 92 -14.66 8.47 2.31
C SER A 92 -15.46 8.04 3.53
#